data_AF-A0A5E4NW72-F1
#
_entry.id   AF-A0A5E4NW72-F1
#
_cell.length_a   1.000
_cell.length_b   1.000
_cell.length_c   1.000
_cell.angle_alpha   90.00
_cell.angle_beta   90.00
_cell.angle_gamma   90.00
#
_symmetry.space_group_name_H-M   'P 1'
#
loop_
_entity.id
_entity.type
_entity.pdbx_description
1 polymer ?
#
loop_
_entity_poly.entity_id
_entity_poly.type
_entity_poly.pdbx_seq_one_letter_code
_entity_poly.pdbx_strand_id
1 'polypeptide(L)'
;MIVPALFLRPASRHVCHQAAKSPSLHTERTVHIWHANEKETQTGSERSFIGGCPMLPSGFPLPQNEKTRTEMTFFFQIAMPETHRWCGRTISVFASTDHVDDDSFLPKLPVPLAGATLDRAFFSDYQSFFRVFVSRNEDISVRTDCVSPVAFHRLHLTHEVPPGSKLFGSMTPLPDWILDDESPNDFEGRRDLIAFLFQTKLDYEFETVPGAPRQKVIDYSNASSGLADSANTDYSLFVSNETFTLA
;
A
#
# COMPACT_ATOMS: atom_id res chain seq x y z
N MET A 1 -3.24 0.55 13.43
CA MET A 1 -4.02 -0.62 12.95
C MET A 1 -3.53 -0.99 11.56
N ILE A 2 -2.92 -2.16 11.36
CA ILE A 2 -2.37 -2.54 10.05
C ILE A 2 -3.54 -2.87 9.14
N VAL A 3 -3.75 -2.11 8.06
CA VAL A 3 -4.69 -2.52 7.01
C VAL A 3 -4.00 -3.62 6.22
N PRO A 4 -4.36 -4.90 6.38
CA PRO A 4 -3.83 -5.91 5.49
C PRO A 4 -4.55 -5.65 4.18
N ALA A 5 -3.83 -5.18 3.16
CA ALA A 5 -4.37 -5.25 1.82
C ALA A 5 -4.59 -6.73 1.53
N LEU A 6 -5.85 -7.17 1.60
CA LEU A 6 -6.21 -8.55 1.38
C LEU A 6 -6.31 -8.77 -0.13
N PHE A 7 -5.41 -9.58 -0.66
CA PHE A 7 -5.37 -9.82 -2.10
C PHE A 7 -5.91 -11.20 -2.44
N LEU A 8 -6.88 -11.22 -3.35
CA LEU A 8 -7.38 -12.44 -3.96
C LEU A 8 -6.32 -13.02 -4.89
N ARG A 9 -6.15 -14.35 -4.86
CA ARG A 9 -5.28 -15.06 -5.82
C ARG A 9 -5.71 -14.75 -7.27
N PRO A 10 -4.79 -14.35 -8.16
CA PRO A 10 -5.08 -14.35 -9.59
C PRO A 10 -5.25 -15.78 -10.11
N ALA A 11 -6.17 -15.98 -11.05
CA ALA A 11 -6.54 -17.28 -11.60
C ALA A 11 -5.48 -17.90 -12.54
N SER A 12 -4.44 -17.16 -12.95
CA SER A 12 -3.42 -17.67 -13.88
C SER A 12 -2.19 -18.22 -13.16
N ARG A 13 -1.85 -19.48 -13.45
CA ARG A 13 -0.58 -20.10 -13.08
C ARG A 13 0.53 -19.51 -13.96
N HIS A 14 1.07 -18.36 -13.59
CA HIS A 14 2.45 -18.09 -13.99
C HIS A 14 3.34 -19.04 -13.21
N VAL A 15 4.09 -19.86 -13.94
CA VAL A 15 5.17 -20.66 -13.40
C VAL A 15 6.25 -19.67 -13.00
N CYS A 16 6.20 -19.20 -11.76
CA CYS A 16 7.42 -18.78 -11.09
C CYS A 16 8.37 -19.96 -11.28
N HIS A 17 9.57 -19.75 -11.83
CA HIS A 17 10.58 -20.79 -11.87
C HIS A 17 10.96 -21.11 -10.41
N GLN A 18 10.14 -21.94 -9.76
CA GLN A 18 10.51 -22.61 -8.54
C GLN A 18 11.78 -23.36 -8.90
N ALA A 19 12.88 -22.95 -8.29
CA ALA A 19 14.01 -23.84 -8.11
C ALA A 19 13.45 -25.07 -7.36
N ALA A 20 13.02 -26.08 -8.13
CA ALA A 20 12.56 -27.35 -7.63
C ALA A 20 13.79 -28.07 -7.06
N LYS A 21 14.17 -27.74 -5.84
CA LYS A 21 15.12 -28.53 -5.04
C LYS A 21 14.69 -28.53 -3.57
N SER A 22 14.12 -29.67 -3.19
CA SER A 22 14.03 -30.24 -1.85
C SER A 22 13.17 -29.53 -0.79
N PRO A 23 12.27 -30.25 -0.07
CA PRO A 23 11.56 -29.73 1.08
C PRO A 23 12.49 -29.80 2.32
N SER A 24 13.57 -29.02 2.31
CA SER A 24 14.17 -28.61 3.58
C SER A 24 13.31 -27.47 4.12
N LEU A 25 13.02 -27.47 5.43
CA LEU A 25 12.36 -26.36 6.13
C LEU A 25 13.07 -25.03 5.81
N HIS A 26 12.63 -24.35 4.75
CA HIS A 26 12.98 -22.96 4.54
C HIS A 26 12.08 -22.19 5.49
N THR A 27 12.62 -21.85 6.66
CA THR A 27 12.12 -20.73 7.44
C THR A 27 12.09 -19.54 6.48
N GLU A 28 10.90 -19.17 6.00
CA GLU A 28 10.74 -18.00 5.14
C GLU A 28 11.29 -16.80 5.91
N ARG A 29 12.47 -16.33 5.48
CA ARG A 29 13.16 -15.23 6.14
C ARG A 29 12.43 -13.93 5.81
N THR A 30 12.20 -13.10 6.82
CA THR A 30 11.70 -11.74 6.67
C THR A 30 12.49 -10.99 5.61
N VAL A 31 11.79 -10.36 4.67
CA VAL A 31 12.37 -9.39 3.75
C VAL A 31 11.96 -8.00 4.24
N HIS A 32 12.94 -7.19 4.60
CA HIS A 32 12.73 -5.80 4.95
C HIS A 32 12.65 -4.95 3.69
N ILE A 33 11.74 -3.97 3.71
CA ILE A 33 11.57 -2.98 2.67
C ILE A 33 12.05 -1.66 3.25
N TRP A 34 13.06 -1.03 2.66
CA TRP A 34 13.68 0.19 3.18
C TRP A 34 14.14 1.10 2.04
N HIS A 35 14.46 2.36 2.35
CA HIS A 35 15.13 3.26 1.42
C HIS A 35 16.28 4.01 2.10
N ALA A 36 17.23 4.50 1.29
CA ALA A 36 18.28 5.37 1.78
C ALA A 36 17.70 6.74 2.17
N ASN A 37 18.34 7.43 3.11
CA ASN A 37 17.95 8.78 3.50
C ASN A 37 18.59 9.84 2.57
N GLU A 38 18.37 9.67 1.27
CA GLU A 38 18.99 10.49 0.21
C GLU A 38 17.93 10.95 -0.78
N LYS A 39 18.13 12.14 -1.36
CA LYS A 39 17.25 12.64 -2.42
C LYS A 39 17.64 11.99 -3.74
N GLU A 40 16.70 11.24 -4.29
CA GLU A 40 16.88 10.53 -5.56
C GLU A 40 15.97 11.12 -6.65
N THR A 41 16.27 10.78 -7.90
CA THR A 41 15.39 11.06 -9.05
C THR A 41 15.07 9.75 -9.73
N GLN A 42 13.79 9.56 -10.06
CA GLN A 42 13.34 8.37 -10.76
C GLN A 42 13.98 8.28 -12.14
N THR A 43 14.57 7.14 -12.46
CA THR A 43 15.20 6.88 -13.77
C THR A 43 14.32 6.02 -14.69
N GLY A 44 13.29 5.38 -14.11
CA GLY A 44 12.33 4.51 -14.78
C GLY A 44 12.74 3.04 -14.86
N SER A 45 13.95 2.74 -14.38
CA SER A 45 14.42 1.38 -14.16
C SER A 45 13.93 0.79 -12.83
N GLU A 46 13.53 1.64 -11.89
CA GLU A 46 13.05 1.24 -10.56
C GLU A 46 11.70 0.55 -10.66
N ARG A 47 11.50 -0.48 -9.83
CA ARG A 47 10.27 -1.28 -9.80
C ARG A 47 9.59 -1.24 -8.44
N SER A 48 10.36 -1.03 -7.38
CA SER A 48 9.89 -0.77 -6.03
C SER A 48 10.35 0.62 -5.60
N PHE A 49 9.42 1.52 -5.28
CA PHE A 49 9.71 2.90 -4.94
C PHE A 49 8.52 3.59 -4.25
N ILE A 50 8.79 4.67 -3.53
CA ILE A 50 7.83 5.63 -2.98
C ILE A 50 7.82 6.86 -3.89
N GLY A 51 6.66 7.49 -4.07
CA GLY A 51 6.52 8.75 -4.78
C GLY A 51 6.99 8.71 -6.24
N GLY A 52 7.21 9.88 -6.84
CA GLY A 52 7.48 9.95 -8.29
C GLY A 52 6.31 9.45 -9.13
N CYS A 53 6.56 9.12 -10.41
CA CYS A 53 5.51 8.67 -11.31
C CYS A 53 5.28 7.15 -11.24
N PRO A 54 4.02 6.70 -11.10
CA PRO A 54 3.71 5.29 -11.03
C PRO A 54 4.04 4.59 -12.34
N MET A 55 4.32 3.29 -12.25
CA MET A 55 4.36 2.45 -13.43
C MET A 55 3.02 1.74 -13.59
N LEU A 56 2.34 1.98 -14.70
CA LEU A 56 1.02 1.43 -14.98
C LEU A 56 0.98 0.79 -16.36
N PRO A 57 0.02 -0.11 -16.62
CA PRO A 57 -0.25 -0.58 -17.97
C PRO A 57 -0.59 0.57 -18.91
N SER A 58 -0.20 0.43 -20.18
CA SER A 58 -0.51 1.44 -21.19
C SER A 58 -2.02 1.65 -21.33
N GLY A 59 -2.45 2.91 -21.39
CA GLY A 59 -3.87 3.29 -21.50
C GLY A 59 -4.68 3.14 -20.21
N PHE A 60 -4.07 2.74 -19.09
CA PHE A 60 -4.77 2.65 -17.82
C PHE A 60 -4.91 4.05 -17.19
N PRO A 61 -6.13 4.49 -16.84
CA PRO A 61 -6.33 5.80 -16.24
C PRO A 61 -5.79 5.84 -14.81
N LEU A 62 -5.39 7.04 -14.34
CA LEU A 62 -5.14 7.22 -12.91
C LEU A 62 -6.43 6.99 -12.12
N PRO A 63 -6.34 6.36 -10.95
CA PRO A 63 -7.50 6.17 -10.10
C PRO A 63 -8.02 7.52 -9.62
N GLN A 64 -9.35 7.65 -9.59
CA GLN A 64 -10.03 8.84 -9.11
C GLN A 64 -10.82 8.54 -7.85
N ASN A 65 -10.86 9.49 -6.93
CA ASN A 65 -11.75 9.46 -5.78
C ASN A 65 -13.20 9.38 -6.26
N GLU A 66 -13.98 8.45 -5.72
CA GLU A 66 -15.36 8.22 -6.18
C GLU A 66 -16.31 9.40 -5.90
N LYS A 67 -16.05 10.15 -4.82
CA LYS A 67 -16.87 11.28 -4.37
C LYS A 67 -16.49 12.55 -5.13
N THR A 68 -15.20 12.91 -5.14
CA THR A 68 -14.73 14.20 -5.71
C THR A 68 -14.33 14.12 -7.18
N ARG A 69 -14.11 12.91 -7.71
CA ARG A 69 -13.61 12.65 -9.09
C ARG A 69 -12.21 13.20 -9.37
N THR A 70 -11.50 13.65 -8.35
CA THR A 70 -10.11 14.09 -8.44
C THR A 70 -9.18 12.87 -8.51
N GLU A 71 -8.05 13.03 -9.19
CA GLU A 71 -7.03 11.98 -9.28
C GLU A 71 -6.45 11.70 -7.88
N MET A 72 -6.35 10.42 -7.53
CA MET A 72 -5.72 10.01 -6.28
C MET A 72 -4.20 10.14 -6.37
N THR A 73 -3.59 10.48 -5.24
CA THR A 73 -2.14 10.57 -5.12
C THR A 73 -1.52 9.17 -5.13
N PHE A 74 -0.48 8.99 -5.94
CA PHE A 74 0.37 7.79 -5.88
C PHE A 74 1.28 7.85 -4.66
N PHE A 75 1.28 6.81 -3.84
CA PHE A 75 2.13 6.74 -2.64
C PHE A 75 3.36 5.87 -2.88
N PHE A 76 3.17 4.63 -3.32
CA PHE A 76 4.28 3.71 -3.54
C PHE A 76 3.90 2.54 -4.44
N GLN A 77 4.92 1.85 -4.90
CA GLN A 77 4.81 0.62 -5.64
C GLN A 77 5.87 -0.38 -5.17
N ILE A 78 5.52 -1.67 -5.11
CA ILE A 78 6.43 -2.76 -4.75
C ILE A 78 6.34 -3.86 -5.80
N ALA A 79 7.46 -4.16 -6.45
CA ALA A 79 7.62 -5.37 -7.24
C ALA A 79 7.96 -6.55 -6.32
N MET A 80 7.21 -7.62 -6.47
CA MET A 80 7.34 -8.81 -5.64
C MET A 80 8.60 -9.61 -6.02
N PRO A 81 9.43 -10.01 -5.03
CA PRO A 81 10.68 -10.71 -5.30
C PRO A 81 10.41 -12.12 -5.86
N GLU A 82 11.42 -12.71 -6.51
CA GLU A 82 11.31 -14.03 -7.15
C GLU A 82 10.96 -15.16 -6.18
N THR A 83 11.35 -15.00 -4.90
CA THR A 83 11.04 -15.95 -3.83
C THR A 83 9.59 -15.88 -3.36
N HIS A 84 8.84 -14.83 -3.73
CA HIS A 84 7.48 -14.61 -3.25
C HIS A 84 6.45 -15.26 -4.18
N ARG A 85 5.34 -15.75 -3.60
CA ARG A 85 4.22 -16.38 -4.36
C ARG A 85 3.57 -15.48 -5.42
N TRP A 86 3.80 -14.17 -5.36
CA TRP A 86 3.35 -13.19 -6.36
C TRP A 86 4.50 -12.66 -7.23
N CYS A 87 5.59 -13.42 -7.38
CA CYS A 87 6.71 -13.04 -8.25
C CYS A 87 6.24 -12.61 -9.65
N GLY A 88 6.95 -11.65 -10.25
CA GLY A 88 6.57 -11.07 -11.54
C GLY A 88 5.33 -10.16 -11.50
N ARG A 89 4.77 -9.90 -10.30
CA ARG A 89 3.72 -8.92 -10.08
C ARG A 89 4.25 -7.71 -9.33
N THR A 90 3.57 -6.60 -9.57
CA THR A 90 3.83 -5.32 -8.92
C THR A 90 2.54 -4.79 -8.33
N ILE A 91 2.63 -4.27 -7.10
CA ILE A 91 1.52 -3.68 -6.37
C ILE A 91 1.73 -2.19 -6.26
N SER A 92 0.77 -1.40 -6.72
CA SER A 92 0.81 0.06 -6.71
C SER A 92 -0.34 0.59 -5.84
N VAL A 93 -0.06 1.53 -4.95
CA VAL A 93 -1.03 2.07 -3.99
C VAL A 93 -1.25 3.56 -4.23
N PHE A 94 -2.52 3.93 -4.31
CA PHE A 94 -3.00 5.28 -4.50
C PHE A 94 -4.01 5.62 -3.42
N ALA A 95 -4.04 6.87 -2.95
CA ALA A 95 -5.06 7.34 -2.01
C ALA A 95 -5.40 8.81 -2.21
N SER A 96 -6.62 9.16 -1.81
CA SER A 96 -7.11 10.53 -1.73
C SER A 96 -6.27 11.34 -0.73
N THR A 97 -5.81 12.51 -1.15
CA THR A 97 -5.13 13.48 -0.27
C THR A 97 -5.88 14.82 -0.21
N ASP A 98 -6.88 15.01 -1.06
CA ASP A 98 -7.63 16.25 -1.21
C ASP A 98 -9.06 16.16 -0.65
N HIS A 99 -9.44 15.00 -0.13
CA HIS A 99 -10.73 14.75 0.50
C HIS A 99 -10.62 13.62 1.52
N VAL A 100 -11.32 13.81 2.64
CA VAL A 100 -11.55 12.82 3.70
C VAL A 100 -12.93 13.08 4.29
N ASP A 101 -13.54 12.05 4.84
CA ASP A 101 -14.78 12.08 5.61
C ASP A 101 -14.84 10.84 6.52
N ASP A 102 -15.92 10.72 7.29
CA ASP A 102 -16.14 9.62 8.24
C ASP A 102 -16.12 8.22 7.60
N ASP A 103 -16.31 8.11 6.28
CA ASP A 103 -16.26 6.83 5.57
C ASP A 103 -14.92 6.59 4.85
N SER A 104 -14.02 7.59 4.83
CA SER A 104 -12.79 7.57 4.03
C SER A 104 -11.50 7.85 4.79
N PHE A 105 -11.57 7.98 6.11
CA PHE A 105 -10.38 8.18 6.92
C PHE A 105 -9.59 6.88 7.18
N LEU A 106 -10.26 5.71 7.14
CA LEU A 106 -9.65 4.37 7.24
C LEU A 106 -10.34 3.39 6.29
N PRO A 107 -9.62 2.39 5.73
CA PRO A 107 -10.23 1.33 4.95
C PRO A 107 -11.27 0.58 5.76
N LYS A 108 -12.44 0.31 5.15
CA LYS A 108 -13.53 -0.39 5.83
C LYS A 108 -13.04 -1.74 6.35
N LEU A 109 -13.39 -2.05 7.60
CA LEU A 109 -13.05 -3.33 8.19
C LEU A 109 -14.30 -4.22 8.26
N PRO A 110 -14.15 -5.54 8.09
CA PRO A 110 -15.26 -6.45 8.32
C PRO A 110 -15.65 -6.44 9.80
N VAL A 111 -16.93 -6.72 10.07
CA VAL A 111 -17.46 -6.85 11.43
C VAL A 111 -18.17 -8.21 11.55
N PRO A 112 -17.70 -9.13 12.42
CA PRO A 112 -16.50 -9.02 13.27
C PRO A 112 -15.22 -9.00 12.45
N LEU A 113 -14.13 -8.46 13.02
CA LEU A 113 -12.83 -8.35 12.36
C LEU A 113 -12.12 -9.71 12.28
N ALA A 114 -11.88 -10.32 13.44
CA ALA A 114 -11.27 -11.64 13.55
C ALA A 114 -12.21 -12.74 13.03
N GLY A 115 -11.69 -13.59 12.14
CA GLY A 115 -12.46 -14.72 11.62
C GLY A 115 -13.59 -14.34 10.66
N ALA A 116 -13.56 -13.12 10.11
CA ALA A 116 -14.54 -12.68 9.12
C ALA A 116 -14.56 -13.59 7.88
N THR A 117 -15.75 -13.94 7.41
CA THR A 117 -15.93 -14.45 6.04
C THR A 117 -16.14 -13.26 5.13
N LEU A 118 -15.25 -13.12 4.15
CA LEU A 118 -15.29 -12.03 3.19
C LEU A 118 -15.94 -12.48 1.88
N ASP A 119 -16.63 -11.57 1.22
CA ASP A 119 -17.24 -11.81 -0.07
C ASP A 119 -17.01 -10.62 -1.01
N ARG A 120 -17.54 -10.69 -2.24
CA ARG A 120 -17.43 -9.59 -3.20
C ARG A 120 -18.19 -8.34 -2.77
N ALA A 121 -19.24 -8.47 -1.98
CA ALA A 121 -20.04 -7.33 -1.54
C ALA A 121 -19.22 -6.44 -0.61
N PHE A 122 -18.41 -7.04 0.27
CA PHE A 122 -17.46 -6.30 1.12
C PHE A 122 -16.52 -5.39 0.32
N PHE A 123 -16.06 -5.84 -0.85
CA PHE A 123 -15.13 -5.08 -1.68
C PHE A 123 -15.79 -4.08 -2.63
N SER A 124 -17.13 -4.02 -2.68
CA SER A 124 -17.85 -3.20 -3.65
C SER A 124 -17.60 -1.70 -3.47
N ASP A 125 -17.35 -1.25 -2.25
CA ASP A 125 -17.04 0.15 -1.91
C ASP A 125 -15.77 0.30 -1.03
N TYR A 126 -15.08 -0.81 -0.74
CA TYR A 126 -13.88 -0.86 0.10
C TYR A 126 -12.80 0.10 -0.39
N GLN A 127 -12.58 0.14 -1.70
CA GLN A 127 -11.52 0.93 -2.30
C GLN A 127 -11.99 2.34 -2.71
N SER A 128 -13.07 2.91 -2.17
CA SER A 128 -13.66 4.17 -2.68
C SER A 128 -12.73 5.41 -2.67
N PHE A 129 -11.83 5.51 -1.69
CA PHE A 129 -10.89 6.64 -1.49
C PHE A 129 -9.41 6.24 -1.59
N PHE A 130 -9.13 4.96 -1.82
CA PHE A 130 -7.79 4.46 -2.12
C PHE A 130 -7.88 3.34 -3.15
N ARG A 131 -6.90 3.21 -4.04
CA ARG A 131 -6.88 2.13 -5.02
C ARG A 131 -5.59 1.34 -4.91
N VAL A 132 -5.73 0.03 -5.02
CA VAL A 132 -4.59 -0.87 -5.10
C VAL A 132 -4.63 -1.60 -6.44
N PHE A 133 -3.59 -1.39 -7.25
CA PHE A 133 -3.43 -2.08 -8.52
C PHE A 133 -2.41 -3.18 -8.43
N VAL A 134 -2.73 -4.30 -9.07
CA VAL A 134 -1.82 -5.43 -9.24
C VAL A 134 -1.60 -5.59 -10.74
N SER A 135 -0.36 -5.36 -11.17
CA SER A 135 0.02 -5.47 -12.58
C SER A 135 1.12 -6.51 -12.78
N ARG A 136 1.29 -7.03 -14.00
CA ARG A 136 2.48 -7.80 -14.35
C ARG A 136 3.64 -6.85 -14.58
N ASN A 137 4.84 -7.26 -14.17
CA ASN A 137 6.05 -6.43 -14.33
C ASN A 137 6.36 -6.15 -15.81
N GLU A 138 5.98 -7.05 -16.70
CA GLU A 138 6.17 -6.93 -18.16
C GLU A 138 5.16 -5.99 -18.83
N ASP A 139 4.02 -5.71 -18.19
CA ASP A 139 2.93 -4.93 -18.77
C ASP A 139 3.01 -3.44 -18.39
N ILE A 140 3.90 -3.04 -17.48
CA ILE A 140 3.92 -1.69 -16.89
C ILE A 140 5.06 -0.83 -17.42
N SER A 141 4.78 0.46 -17.56
CA SER A 141 5.74 1.49 -17.94
C SER A 141 5.50 2.75 -17.10
N VAL A 142 6.55 3.56 -16.90
CA VAL A 142 6.44 4.82 -16.16
C VAL A 142 5.45 5.73 -16.87
N ARG A 143 4.47 6.26 -16.13
CA ARG A 143 3.57 7.29 -16.62
C ARG A 143 4.31 8.62 -16.79
N THR A 144 4.13 9.27 -17.92
CA THR A 144 4.74 10.60 -18.20
C THR A 144 3.79 11.75 -17.91
N ASP A 145 2.50 11.47 -17.77
CA ASP A 145 1.40 12.40 -17.56
C ASP A 145 0.94 12.40 -16.09
N CYS A 146 1.90 12.30 -15.16
CA CYS A 146 1.62 12.26 -13.73
C CYS A 146 2.15 13.51 -13.04
N VAL A 147 1.43 13.98 -12.03
CA VAL A 147 1.95 14.92 -11.04
C VAL A 147 2.11 14.15 -9.74
N SER A 148 3.35 14.07 -9.23
CA SER A 148 3.62 13.36 -7.98
C SER A 148 3.93 14.35 -6.86
N PRO A 149 3.00 14.55 -5.91
CA PRO A 149 3.25 15.40 -4.74
C PRO A 149 4.16 14.71 -3.71
N VAL A 150 4.37 13.39 -3.80
CA VAL A 150 5.19 12.60 -2.88
C VAL A 150 6.62 12.49 -3.42
N ALA A 151 7.60 12.80 -2.57
CA ALA A 151 9.01 12.72 -2.89
C ALA A 151 9.43 11.30 -3.25
N PHE A 152 10.29 11.19 -4.26
CA PHE A 152 10.73 9.90 -4.77
C PHE A 152 11.81 9.29 -3.86
N HIS A 153 11.62 8.01 -3.51
CA HIS A 153 12.61 7.19 -2.80
C HIS A 153 12.64 5.78 -3.38
N ARG A 154 13.81 5.27 -3.75
CA ARG A 154 13.96 3.88 -4.22
C ARG A 154 13.81 2.92 -3.04
N LEU A 155 12.96 1.90 -3.20
CA LEU A 155 12.81 0.84 -2.20
C LEU A 155 13.74 -0.33 -2.50
N HIS A 156 14.46 -0.75 -1.48
CA HIS A 156 15.31 -1.92 -1.43
C HIS A 156 14.63 -3.02 -0.62
N LEU A 157 14.71 -4.25 -1.13
CA LEU A 157 14.14 -5.45 -0.52
C LEU A 157 15.28 -6.39 -0.14
N THR A 158 15.61 -6.46 1.14
CA THR A 158 16.76 -7.24 1.65
C THR A 158 16.44 -7.92 2.99
N HIS A 159 17.25 -8.89 3.40
CA HIS A 159 17.10 -9.55 4.71
C HIS A 159 17.73 -8.74 5.87
N GLU A 160 18.52 -7.72 5.57
CA GLU A 160 19.17 -6.85 6.55
C GLU A 160 18.98 -5.40 6.12
N VAL A 161 18.67 -4.52 7.08
CA VAL A 161 18.52 -3.08 6.85
C VAL A 161 19.86 -2.41 7.15
N PRO A 162 20.49 -1.71 6.18
CA PRO A 162 21.73 -0.99 6.43
C PRO A 162 21.57 0.09 7.52
N PRO A 163 22.61 0.37 8.32
CA PRO A 163 22.59 1.48 9.26
C PRO A 163 22.32 2.82 8.56
N GLY A 164 21.44 3.63 9.13
CA GLY A 164 21.07 4.94 8.57
C GLY A 164 19.96 4.90 7.51
N SER A 165 19.52 3.72 7.07
CA SER A 165 18.36 3.57 6.19
C SER A 165 17.04 3.79 6.94
N LYS A 166 15.99 4.21 6.23
CA LYS A 166 14.63 4.32 6.77
C LYS A 166 13.83 3.06 6.41
N LEU A 167 13.35 2.36 7.44
CA LEU A 167 12.49 1.19 7.27
C LEU A 167 11.10 1.64 6.78
N PHE A 168 10.68 1.11 5.64
CA PHE A 168 9.36 1.35 5.05
C PHE A 168 8.36 0.25 5.42
N GLY A 169 8.80 -1.01 5.49
CA GLY A 169 7.91 -2.13 5.72
C GLY A 169 8.63 -3.47 5.74
N SER A 170 7.85 -4.56 5.70
CA SER A 170 8.39 -5.93 5.68
C SER A 170 7.44 -6.90 4.97
N MET A 171 8.01 -7.94 4.39
CA MET A 171 7.33 -9.13 3.91
C MET A 171 7.69 -10.28 4.85
N THR A 172 6.69 -10.76 5.57
CA THR A 172 6.76 -11.88 6.51
C THR A 172 5.67 -12.89 6.17
N PRO A 173 5.79 -14.16 6.59
CA PRO A 173 4.73 -15.15 6.35
C PRO A 173 3.41 -14.80 7.07
N LEU A 174 3.51 -14.09 8.19
CA LEU A 174 2.40 -13.65 9.03
C LEU A 174 2.54 -12.15 9.32
N PRO A 175 1.43 -11.39 9.37
CA PRO A 175 1.42 -10.01 9.83
C PRO A 175 1.90 -9.89 11.28
N ASP A 176 2.47 -8.74 11.61
CA ASP A 176 2.85 -8.35 12.97
C ASP A 176 1.69 -7.63 13.64
N TRP A 177 0.75 -8.39 14.19
CA TRP A 177 -0.44 -7.82 14.84
C TRP A 177 -0.07 -7.05 16.11
N ILE A 178 -0.68 -5.88 16.30
CA ILE A 178 -0.47 -5.05 17.51
C ILE A 178 -1.20 -5.66 18.72
N LEU A 179 -2.39 -6.23 18.48
CA LEU A 179 -3.24 -6.84 19.50
C LEU A 179 -3.39 -8.34 19.19
N ASP A 180 -4.59 -8.77 18.81
CA ASP A 180 -4.91 -10.16 18.50
C ASP A 180 -4.85 -10.43 16.98
N ASP A 181 -4.97 -11.71 16.60
CA ASP A 181 -5.05 -12.10 15.20
C ASP A 181 -6.36 -11.61 14.56
N GLU A 182 -6.24 -10.56 13.75
CA GLU A 182 -7.34 -9.93 13.02
C GLU A 182 -7.52 -10.53 11.61
N SER A 183 -6.92 -11.68 11.33
CA SER A 183 -7.03 -12.30 10.01
C SER A 183 -8.47 -12.73 9.68
N PRO A 184 -8.93 -12.50 8.44
CA PRO A 184 -10.18 -13.06 7.96
C PRO A 184 -10.08 -14.59 7.87
N ASN A 185 -11.20 -15.29 8.09
CA ASN A 185 -11.25 -16.75 8.05
C ASN A 185 -11.13 -17.27 6.60
N ASP A 186 -11.92 -16.70 5.70
CA ASP A 186 -12.05 -17.15 4.32
C ASP A 186 -12.58 -16.04 3.39
N PHE A 187 -12.40 -16.24 2.09
CA PHE A 187 -13.07 -15.43 1.06
C PHE A 187 -13.95 -16.35 0.22
N GLU A 188 -15.26 -16.06 0.15
CA GLU A 188 -16.26 -16.89 -0.52
C GLU A 188 -16.17 -18.39 -0.10
N GLY A 189 -15.97 -18.65 1.20
CA GLY A 189 -15.83 -20.01 1.75
C GLY A 189 -14.46 -20.64 1.53
N ARG A 190 -13.49 -19.90 0.98
CA ARG A 190 -12.17 -20.43 0.61
C ARG A 190 -11.01 -19.70 1.27
N ARG A 191 -10.39 -20.35 2.25
CA ARG A 191 -9.18 -19.86 2.94
C ARG A 191 -7.95 -19.76 2.05
N ASP A 192 -7.84 -20.63 1.04
CA ASP A 192 -6.66 -20.66 0.16
C ASP A 192 -6.56 -19.44 -0.77
N LEU A 193 -7.63 -18.65 -0.91
CA LEU A 193 -7.65 -17.43 -1.70
C LEU A 193 -7.06 -16.22 -0.96
N ILE A 194 -6.91 -16.31 0.36
CA ILE A 194 -6.35 -15.26 1.21
C ILE A 194 -4.82 -15.36 1.24
N ALA A 195 -4.17 -14.19 1.25
CA ALA A 195 -2.74 -14.07 1.33
C ALA A 195 -2.36 -12.77 2.04
N PHE A 196 -1.50 -12.88 3.04
CA PHE A 196 -0.71 -11.74 3.48
C PHE A 196 0.48 -11.58 2.53
N LEU A 197 0.75 -10.34 2.09
CA LEU A 197 1.82 -10.06 1.12
C LEU A 197 2.95 -9.24 1.76
N PHE A 198 2.60 -8.14 2.41
CA PHE A 198 3.53 -7.27 3.12
C PHE A 198 2.77 -6.36 4.08
N GLN A 199 3.50 -5.73 4.98
CA GLN A 199 3.03 -4.65 5.84
C GLN A 199 3.96 -3.45 5.73
N THR A 200 3.39 -2.24 5.73
CA THR A 200 4.16 -1.01 5.92
C THR A 200 4.45 -0.81 7.40
N LYS A 201 5.48 -0.02 7.70
CA LYS A 201 5.76 0.44 9.05
C LYS A 201 4.57 1.30 9.53
N LEU A 202 4.21 1.14 10.79
CA LEU A 202 3.23 2.00 11.45
C LEU A 202 3.72 3.46 11.42
N ASP A 203 2.79 4.39 11.23
CA ASP A 203 3.04 5.84 11.21
C ASP A 203 4.16 6.25 10.23
N TYR A 204 4.21 5.58 9.07
CA TYR A 204 5.14 5.98 8.01
C TYR A 204 4.65 7.26 7.34
N GLU A 205 5.40 8.34 7.53
CA GLU A 205 5.18 9.63 6.88
C GLU A 205 5.87 9.68 5.51
N PHE A 206 5.10 10.12 4.51
CA PHE A 206 5.53 10.29 3.13
C PHE A 206 5.94 11.74 2.89
N GLU A 207 7.26 11.96 2.73
CA GLU A 207 7.82 13.27 2.40
C GLU A 207 7.18 13.83 1.13
N THR A 208 6.85 15.11 1.13
CA THR A 208 6.27 15.80 -0.04
C THR A 208 7.29 16.67 -0.77
N VAL A 209 7.05 16.90 -2.07
CA VAL A 209 7.88 17.82 -2.86
C VAL A 209 7.54 19.29 -2.52
N PRO A 210 8.47 20.24 -2.71
CA PRO A 210 8.18 21.65 -2.46
C PRO A 210 6.97 22.15 -3.27
N GLY A 211 6.02 22.78 -2.58
CA GLY A 211 4.79 23.30 -3.19
C GLY A 211 3.68 22.26 -3.38
N ALA A 212 3.86 21.02 -2.93
CA ALA A 212 2.78 20.05 -2.86
C ALA A 212 1.60 20.62 -2.03
N PRO A 213 0.34 20.39 -2.45
CA PRO A 213 -0.83 20.73 -1.65
C PRO A 213 -0.78 20.06 -0.27
N ARG A 214 -1.39 20.65 0.75
CA ARG A 214 -1.53 19.96 2.05
C ARG A 214 -2.59 18.87 1.94
N GLN A 215 -2.38 17.77 2.67
CA GLN A 215 -3.38 16.72 2.80
C GLN A 215 -4.60 17.26 3.56
N LYS A 216 -5.81 16.93 3.13
CA LYS A 216 -7.03 17.30 3.87
C LYS A 216 -7.24 16.41 5.09
N VAL A 217 -7.67 17.03 6.17
CA VAL A 217 -8.04 16.40 7.44
C VAL A 217 -9.44 16.85 7.86
N ILE A 218 -10.11 16.06 8.70
CA ILE A 218 -11.39 16.44 9.28
C ILE A 218 -11.16 17.57 10.30
N ASP A 219 -11.90 18.66 10.15
CA ASP A 219 -11.91 19.79 11.08
C ASP A 219 -13.23 19.82 11.86
N TYR A 220 -13.21 19.23 13.06
CA TYR A 220 -14.35 19.20 13.96
C TYR A 220 -14.70 20.57 14.56
N SER A 221 -13.83 21.58 14.40
CA SER A 221 -14.06 22.93 14.92
C SER A 221 -14.83 23.84 13.94
N ASN A 222 -14.87 23.50 12.65
CA ASN A 222 -15.49 24.30 11.61
C ASN A 222 -16.70 23.61 10.95
N ALA A 223 -17.90 24.13 11.23
CA ALA A 223 -19.17 23.57 10.76
C ALA A 223 -19.46 23.76 9.25
N SER A 224 -18.63 24.49 8.49
CA SER A 224 -18.97 24.91 7.12
C SER A 224 -18.43 23.99 6.01
N SER A 225 -17.21 23.44 6.16
CA SER A 225 -16.64 22.43 5.26
C SER A 225 -16.41 21.08 5.93
N GLY A 226 -16.27 21.05 7.26
CA GLY A 226 -15.78 19.90 8.01
C GLY A 226 -14.35 19.47 7.65
N LEU A 227 -13.63 20.24 6.82
CA LEU A 227 -12.31 19.90 6.30
C LEU A 227 -11.35 21.10 6.37
N ALA A 228 -10.11 20.81 6.75
CA ALA A 228 -8.99 21.74 6.76
C ALA A 228 -7.75 21.14 6.08
N ASP A 229 -6.78 22.00 5.78
CA ASP A 229 -5.44 21.55 5.43
C ASP A 229 -4.73 21.02 6.67
N SER A 230 -4.05 19.89 6.54
CA SER A 230 -3.18 19.35 7.58
C SER A 230 -2.10 20.39 7.95
N ALA A 231 -1.82 20.50 9.25
CA ALA A 231 -0.67 21.26 9.73
C ALA A 231 0.66 20.60 9.35
N ASN A 232 0.65 19.27 9.14
CA ASN A 232 1.83 18.51 8.75
C ASN A 232 2.18 18.76 7.28
N THR A 233 3.49 18.74 7.01
CA THR A 233 4.00 18.90 5.64
C THR A 233 3.98 17.61 4.85
N ASP A 234 4.07 16.49 5.54
CA ASP A 234 4.12 15.15 4.98
C ASP A 234 2.71 14.59 4.81
N TYR A 235 2.60 13.57 3.97
CA TYR A 235 1.36 12.83 3.81
C TYR A 235 1.37 11.57 4.67
N SER A 236 0.20 11.19 5.15
CA SER A 236 -0.03 9.89 5.78
C SER A 236 -0.92 9.05 4.88
N LEU A 237 -0.59 7.76 4.75
CA LEU A 237 -1.48 6.80 4.10
C LEU A 237 -2.58 6.42 5.10
N PHE A 238 -3.80 6.88 4.83
CA PHE A 238 -4.97 6.82 5.72
C PHE A 238 -4.86 7.77 6.93
N VAL A 239 -5.60 8.87 6.85
CA VAL A 239 -5.43 10.13 7.63
C VAL A 239 -5.57 9.99 9.15
N SER A 240 -6.16 8.90 9.66
CA SER A 240 -6.41 8.72 11.11
C SER A 240 -5.94 7.37 11.67
N ASN A 241 -4.90 6.78 11.08
CA ASN A 241 -4.31 5.55 11.62
C ASN A 241 -3.24 5.82 12.70
N GLU A 242 -3.06 7.08 13.09
CA GLU A 242 -2.22 7.46 14.23
C GLU A 242 -2.79 6.80 15.48
N THR A 243 -2.01 5.90 16.07
CA THR A 243 -2.42 5.21 17.29
C THR A 243 -2.18 6.15 18.45
N PHE A 244 -3.15 7.00 18.77
CA PHE A 244 -3.10 7.78 20.01
C PHE A 244 -3.33 6.84 21.20
N THR A 245 -2.26 6.31 21.79
CA THR A 245 -2.33 5.82 23.16
C THR A 245 -2.36 7.03 24.09
N LEU A 246 -3.53 7.37 24.62
CA LEU A 246 -3.62 8.21 25.80
C LEU A 246 -2.93 7.45 26.95
N ALA A 247 -1.85 8.02 27.48
CA ALA A 247 -1.22 7.60 28.72
C ALA A 247 -2.09 8.02 29.93
#